data_AF-A0A2C6KNP9-F1
#
_entry.id   AF-A0A2C6KNP9-F1
#
_cell.length_a   1.000
_cell.length_b   1.000
_cell.length_c   1.000
_cell.angle_alpha   90.00
_cell.angle_beta   90.00
_cell.angle_gamma   90.00
#
_symmetry.space_group_name_H-M   'P 1'
#
loop_
_entity.id
_entity.type
_entity.pdbx_description
1 polymer ?
#
loop_
_entity_poly.entity_id
_entity_poly.type
_entity_poly.pdbx_seq_one_letter_code
_entity_poly.pdbx_strand_id
1 'polypeptide(L)'
;MPAAAAALPYPCVPRTALVAARFLRPPGKFKRAELREHPRSKTGAFANLIKTAVRLREKARAFSLVPPPRLIPLPLPHRKKQLESVRGVPTVCAEVLARRLHFLLGPAAIEQQKMARMQRGLTPYQAELFMWERQLLRYFNPCVVQMREIRKIYRAQYLQRLAEVTEEERRKQLELYLQEKQERRLRREEQLQRIYEDKKRRAVLKDRIRIEKKVPNVSMSSAYAFDWVALISAVCICCRAILRLSVTQSLQTARVSRRKIGHLLWLKKLQDAADFMQRQEEGLRAAAATAEKEASGVEEEEVLAREMSRVKDDAFRQIDTRHISVPDLLAQLGTETIKKERQPVSPL
;
A
#
# COMPACT_ATOMS: atom_id res chain seq x y z
N MET A 1 -32.10 -10.55 9.89
CA MET A 1 -32.00 -9.10 9.61
C MET A 1 -30.69 -8.83 8.91
N PRO A 2 -30.65 -8.78 7.57
CA PRO A 2 -29.42 -8.46 6.86
C PRO A 2 -29.05 -7.01 7.16
N ALA A 3 -27.79 -6.80 7.51
CA ALA A 3 -27.25 -5.49 7.85
C ALA A 3 -27.45 -4.52 6.69
N ALA A 4 -28.15 -3.43 6.96
CA ALA A 4 -28.28 -2.31 6.04
C ALA A 4 -26.87 -1.85 5.65
N ALA A 5 -26.53 -2.04 4.37
CA ALA A 5 -25.33 -1.50 3.79
C ALA A 5 -25.36 0.02 4.00
N ALA A 6 -24.41 0.52 4.79
CA ALA A 6 -24.24 1.94 5.04
C ALA A 6 -24.14 2.66 3.68
N ALA A 7 -25.22 3.36 3.32
CA ALA A 7 -25.25 4.21 2.14
C ALA A 7 -24.18 5.29 2.33
N LEU A 8 -23.15 5.26 1.48
CA LEU A 8 -22.18 6.35 1.40
C LEU A 8 -22.95 7.65 1.09
N PRO A 9 -22.67 8.77 1.77
CA PRO A 9 -23.53 9.96 1.77
C PRO A 9 -23.49 10.80 0.48
N TYR A 10 -23.03 10.24 -0.64
CA TYR A 10 -23.06 10.91 -1.93
C TYR A 10 -23.43 9.92 -3.02
N PRO A 11 -24.37 10.25 -3.92
CA PRO A 11 -24.58 9.45 -5.12
C PRO A 11 -23.23 9.40 -5.85
N CYS A 12 -22.67 8.20 -5.99
CA CYS A 12 -21.42 7.96 -6.67
C CYS A 12 -21.62 8.40 -8.13
N VAL A 13 -21.25 9.64 -8.47
CA VAL A 13 -21.35 10.14 -9.84
C VAL A 13 -20.56 9.16 -10.70
N PRO A 14 -21.19 8.45 -11.64
CA PRO A 14 -20.53 7.38 -12.36
C PRO A 14 -19.30 7.97 -13.05
N ARG A 15 -18.17 7.26 -12.97
CA ARG A 15 -16.88 7.74 -13.50
C ARG A 15 -17.00 8.16 -14.97
N THR A 16 -17.93 7.55 -15.71
CA THR A 16 -18.31 7.93 -17.07
C THR A 16 -18.91 9.33 -17.17
N ALA A 17 -19.81 9.73 -16.27
CA ALA A 17 -20.35 11.09 -16.21
C ALA A 17 -19.26 12.11 -15.85
N LEU A 18 -18.33 11.77 -14.95
CA LEU A 18 -17.17 12.62 -14.65
C LEU A 18 -16.22 12.76 -15.85
N VAL A 19 -16.01 11.69 -16.61
CA VAL A 19 -15.18 11.70 -17.83
C VAL A 19 -15.88 12.48 -18.96
N ALA A 20 -17.18 12.27 -19.17
CA ALA A 20 -18.00 12.99 -20.15
C ALA A 20 -18.06 14.49 -19.82
N ALA A 21 -18.18 14.86 -18.55
CA ALA A 21 -18.17 16.26 -18.10
C ALA A 21 -16.86 16.99 -18.46
N ARG A 22 -15.71 16.30 -18.55
CA ARG A 22 -14.44 16.91 -19.00
C ARG A 22 -14.47 17.37 -20.45
N PHE A 23 -15.29 16.74 -21.30
CA PHE A 23 -15.47 17.11 -22.70
C PHE A 23 -16.55 18.18 -22.92
N LEU A 24 -17.47 18.33 -21.97
CA LEU A 24 -18.53 19.35 -21.99
C LEU A 24 -18.09 20.67 -21.34
N ARG A 25 -17.06 20.65 -20.48
CA ARG A 25 -16.56 21.85 -19.82
C ARG A 25 -15.80 22.75 -20.81
N PRO A 26 -16.11 24.05 -20.90
CA PRO A 26 -15.36 24.95 -21.77
C PRO A 26 -13.87 24.98 -21.34
N PRO A 27 -12.94 25.13 -22.30
CA PRO A 27 -11.52 25.22 -21.98
C PRO A 27 -11.27 26.34 -20.97
N GLY A 28 -10.44 26.06 -19.97
CA GLY A 28 -10.06 27.04 -18.94
C GLY A 28 -9.28 28.22 -19.51
N LYS A 29 -9.13 29.30 -18.72
CA LYS A 29 -8.53 30.57 -19.15
C LYS A 29 -7.16 30.39 -19.84
N PHE A 30 -6.27 29.60 -19.26
CA PHE A 30 -4.93 29.32 -19.83
C PHE A 30 -5.00 28.55 -21.14
N LYS A 31 -5.83 27.50 -21.20
CA LYS A 31 -6.01 26.71 -22.42
C LYS A 31 -6.66 27.54 -23.54
N ARG A 32 -7.50 28.53 -23.20
CA ARG A 32 -8.05 29.50 -24.16
C ARG A 32 -6.99 30.48 -24.67
N ALA A 33 -6.11 30.97 -23.81
CA ALA A 33 -4.99 31.82 -24.22
C ALA A 33 -4.06 31.09 -25.18
N GLU A 34 -3.68 29.86 -24.82
CA GLU A 34 -2.80 29.01 -25.63
C GLU A 34 -3.42 28.60 -26.97
N LEU A 35 -4.75 28.36 -27.02
CA LEU A 35 -5.49 28.14 -28.27
C LEU A 35 -5.62 29.40 -29.13
N ARG A 36 -5.50 30.60 -28.55
CA ARG A 36 -5.46 31.87 -29.31
C ARG A 36 -4.08 32.10 -29.91
N GLU A 37 -3.02 31.79 -29.16
CA GLU A 37 -1.64 32.00 -29.58
C GLU A 37 -1.19 30.96 -30.62
N HIS A 38 -1.42 29.66 -30.37
CA HIS A 38 -0.95 28.59 -31.26
C HIS A 38 -2.03 27.52 -31.53
N PRO A 39 -3.08 27.87 -32.29
CA PRO A 39 -4.19 26.96 -32.57
C PRO A 39 -3.77 25.68 -33.31
N ARG A 40 -2.76 25.75 -34.17
CA ARG A 40 -2.34 24.62 -35.03
C ARG A 40 -1.50 23.57 -34.31
N SER A 41 -0.81 23.93 -33.24
CA SER A 41 0.04 23.01 -32.44
C SER A 41 -0.79 21.90 -31.77
N LYS A 42 -1.99 22.21 -31.26
CA LYS A 42 -2.84 21.25 -30.55
C LYS A 42 -3.86 20.53 -31.43
N THR A 43 -4.23 21.14 -32.55
CA THR A 43 -5.32 20.64 -33.40
C THR A 43 -4.78 19.86 -34.60
N GLY A 44 -3.49 20.02 -34.93
CA GLY A 44 -2.88 19.53 -36.16
C GLY A 44 -3.05 20.53 -37.30
N ALA A 45 -2.13 20.51 -38.27
CA ALA A 45 -2.02 21.52 -39.33
C ALA A 45 -3.28 21.68 -40.21
N PHE A 46 -4.12 20.64 -40.33
CA PHE A 46 -5.25 20.59 -41.27
C PHE A 46 -6.64 20.48 -40.60
N ALA A 47 -6.71 20.49 -39.27
CA ALA A 47 -7.98 20.27 -38.57
C ALA A 47 -8.66 21.60 -38.19
N ASN A 48 -9.91 21.77 -38.64
CA ASN A 48 -10.76 22.88 -38.23
C ASN A 48 -11.15 22.77 -36.75
N LEU A 49 -10.78 23.78 -35.95
CA LEU A 49 -11.07 23.87 -34.50
C LEU A 49 -12.56 23.70 -34.16
N ILE A 50 -13.45 24.25 -34.99
CA ILE A 50 -14.90 24.15 -34.79
C ILE A 50 -15.36 22.70 -34.99
N LYS A 51 -14.89 22.04 -36.05
CA LYS A 51 -15.24 20.64 -36.36
C LYS A 51 -14.72 19.67 -35.28
N THR A 52 -13.53 19.92 -34.72
CA THR A 52 -13.00 19.09 -33.63
C THR A 52 -13.76 19.30 -32.33
N ALA A 53 -14.15 20.53 -32.00
CA ALA A 53 -14.99 20.82 -30.83
C ALA A 53 -16.39 20.17 -30.96
N VAL A 54 -17.01 20.24 -32.14
CA VAL A 54 -18.30 19.56 -32.42
C VAL A 54 -18.14 18.05 -32.28
N ARG A 55 -17.12 17.44 -32.90
CA ARG A 55 -16.84 15.99 -32.79
C ARG A 55 -16.61 15.56 -31.34
N LEU A 56 -15.95 16.37 -30.51
CA LEU A 56 -15.75 16.07 -29.09
C LEU A 56 -17.08 16.14 -28.30
N ARG A 57 -17.96 17.10 -28.61
CA ARG A 57 -19.30 17.19 -28.00
C ARG A 57 -20.19 16.02 -28.42
N GLU A 58 -20.14 15.61 -29.68
CA GLU A 58 -20.88 14.45 -30.18
C GLU A 58 -20.37 13.15 -29.56
N LYS A 59 -19.05 12.97 -29.44
CA LYS A 59 -18.47 11.85 -28.68
C LYS A 59 -18.95 11.86 -27.22
N ALA A 60 -18.96 13.02 -26.57
CA ALA A 60 -19.46 13.13 -25.19
C ALA A 60 -20.95 12.76 -25.06
N ARG A 61 -21.79 13.18 -26.03
CA ARG A 61 -23.21 12.75 -26.11
C ARG A 61 -23.33 11.25 -26.31
N ALA A 62 -22.59 10.68 -27.26
CA ALA A 62 -22.58 9.23 -27.50
C ALA A 62 -22.15 8.46 -26.23
N PHE A 63 -21.10 8.92 -25.53
CA PHE A 63 -20.63 8.33 -24.27
C PHE A 63 -21.64 8.45 -23.13
N SER A 64 -22.53 9.45 -23.13
CA SER A 64 -23.59 9.58 -22.12
C SER A 64 -24.74 8.59 -22.32
N LEU A 65 -24.92 8.08 -23.54
CA LEU A 65 -25.92 7.06 -23.87
C LEU A 65 -25.42 5.64 -23.61
N VAL A 66 -24.10 5.45 -23.45
CA VAL A 66 -23.53 4.13 -23.11
C VAL A 66 -23.90 3.80 -21.66
N PRO A 67 -24.58 2.65 -21.41
CA PRO A 67 -24.93 2.26 -20.05
C PRO A 67 -23.65 2.12 -19.21
N PRO A 68 -23.71 2.42 -17.89
CA PRO A 68 -22.56 2.27 -17.03
C PRO A 68 -22.02 0.84 -17.09
N PRO A 69 -20.69 0.64 -17.10
CA PRO A 69 -20.12 -0.69 -17.15
C PRO A 69 -20.63 -1.50 -15.95
N ARG A 70 -21.04 -2.75 -16.21
CA ARG A 70 -21.51 -3.66 -15.17
C ARG A 70 -20.46 -3.76 -14.07
N LEU A 71 -20.87 -3.57 -12.82
CA LEU A 71 -19.99 -3.71 -11.66
C LEU A 71 -19.65 -5.19 -11.49
N ILE A 72 -18.47 -5.60 -11.95
CA ILE A 72 -17.93 -6.93 -11.64
C ILE A 72 -17.53 -6.90 -10.17
N PRO A 73 -18.09 -7.75 -9.30
CA PRO A 73 -17.68 -7.81 -7.90
C PRO A 73 -16.21 -8.22 -7.84
N LEU A 74 -15.34 -7.28 -7.48
CA LEU A 74 -13.94 -7.58 -7.24
C LEU A 74 -13.82 -8.23 -5.86
N PRO A 75 -13.10 -9.35 -5.73
CA PRO A 75 -12.85 -9.95 -4.43
C PRO A 75 -12.09 -8.95 -3.56
N LEU A 76 -12.57 -8.74 -2.34
CA LEU A 76 -11.87 -7.94 -1.35
C LEU A 76 -10.48 -8.54 -1.08
N PRO A 77 -9.45 -7.71 -0.85
CA PRO A 77 -8.12 -8.22 -0.55
C PRO A 77 -8.18 -9.12 0.68
N HIS A 78 -7.52 -10.28 0.59
CA HIS A 78 -7.49 -11.25 1.69
C HIS A 78 -6.83 -10.61 2.92
N ARG A 79 -7.61 -10.42 3.98
CA ARG A 79 -7.10 -10.00 5.29
C ARG A 79 -6.97 -11.25 6.16
N LYS A 80 -5.84 -11.42 6.83
CA LYS A 80 -5.68 -12.44 7.88
C LYS A 80 -6.79 -12.18 8.92
N LYS A 81 -7.81 -13.03 8.98
CA LYS A 81 -8.90 -12.89 9.96
C LYS A 81 -8.37 -13.38 11.31
N GLN A 82 -8.37 -12.50 12.30
CA GLN A 82 -8.17 -12.92 13.69
C GLN A 82 -9.43 -13.61 14.19
N LEU A 83 -9.27 -14.51 15.17
CA LEU A 83 -10.41 -15.13 15.85
C LEU A 83 -11.36 -14.06 16.38
N GLU A 84 -12.64 -14.20 16.04
CA GLU A 84 -13.71 -13.35 16.57
C GLU A 84 -14.09 -13.79 17.99
N SER A 85 -14.49 -12.86 18.83
CA SER A 85 -15.02 -13.18 20.15
C SER A 85 -16.35 -13.91 20.03
N VAL A 86 -16.54 -14.91 20.88
CA VAL A 86 -17.76 -15.70 20.96
C VAL A 86 -18.93 -14.82 21.40
N ARG A 87 -20.06 -14.91 20.70
CA ARG A 87 -21.26 -14.11 20.99
C ARG A 87 -22.24 -14.87 21.87
N GLY A 88 -22.97 -14.13 22.72
CA GLY A 88 -24.07 -14.69 23.53
C GLY A 88 -23.61 -15.53 24.72
N VAL A 89 -22.40 -15.27 25.22
CA VAL A 89 -21.88 -15.91 26.43
C VAL A 89 -22.67 -15.41 27.64
N PRO A 90 -23.22 -16.30 28.47
CA PRO A 90 -23.97 -15.90 29.66
C PRO A 90 -23.03 -15.26 30.70
N THR A 91 -23.48 -14.16 31.29
CA THR A 91 -22.75 -13.35 32.29
C THR A 91 -22.71 -13.97 33.68
N VAL A 92 -23.41 -15.09 33.90
CA VAL A 92 -23.53 -15.77 35.19
C VAL A 92 -22.21 -16.46 35.54
N CYS A 93 -21.71 -16.35 36.78
CA CYS A 93 -20.49 -17.05 37.18
C CYS A 93 -20.63 -18.59 37.05
N ALA A 94 -19.54 -19.27 36.66
CA ALA A 94 -19.52 -20.72 36.49
C ALA A 94 -19.91 -21.48 37.78
N GLU A 95 -19.51 -20.95 38.94
CA GLU A 95 -19.87 -21.52 40.25
C GLU A 95 -21.38 -21.49 40.52
N VAL A 96 -22.07 -20.42 40.10
CA VAL A 96 -23.53 -20.30 40.28
C VAL A 96 -24.24 -21.33 39.40
N LEU A 97 -23.76 -21.53 38.17
CA LEU A 97 -24.25 -22.57 37.28
C LEU A 97 -24.01 -23.97 37.88
N ALA A 98 -22.84 -24.22 38.48
CA ALA A 98 -22.52 -25.48 39.14
C ALA A 98 -23.41 -25.74 40.37
N ARG A 99 -23.62 -24.73 41.23
CA ARG A 99 -24.52 -24.82 42.39
C ARG A 99 -25.96 -25.07 41.96
N ARG A 100 -26.44 -24.40 40.90
CA ARG A 100 -27.77 -24.63 40.35
C ARG A 100 -27.90 -26.03 39.75
N LEU A 101 -26.88 -26.52 39.07
CA LEU A 101 -26.84 -27.89 38.53
C LEU A 101 -26.88 -28.92 39.67
N HIS A 102 -26.07 -28.73 40.70
CA HIS A 102 -26.08 -29.56 41.90
C HIS A 102 -27.44 -29.56 42.60
N PHE A 103 -28.09 -28.39 42.69
CA PHE A 103 -29.44 -28.29 43.23
C PHE A 103 -30.46 -29.08 42.40
N LEU A 104 -30.45 -28.90 41.07
CA LEU A 104 -31.40 -29.56 40.16
C LEU A 104 -31.27 -31.08 40.12
N LEU A 105 -30.05 -31.59 40.29
CA LEU A 105 -29.75 -33.02 40.38
C LEU A 105 -29.93 -33.58 41.80
N GLY A 106 -30.02 -32.72 42.81
CA GLY A 106 -30.10 -33.08 44.21
C GLY A 106 -31.53 -33.35 44.73
N PRO A 107 -31.66 -33.98 45.91
CA PRO A 107 -32.96 -34.30 46.51
C PRO A 107 -33.77 -33.05 46.89
N ALA A 108 -33.09 -31.92 47.15
CA ALA A 108 -33.73 -30.65 47.48
C ALA A 108 -34.66 -30.13 46.36
N ALA A 109 -34.34 -30.40 45.09
CA ALA A 109 -35.22 -30.04 43.98
C ALA A 109 -36.53 -30.85 43.99
N ILE A 110 -36.49 -32.10 44.46
CA ILE A 110 -37.67 -32.95 44.59
C ILE A 110 -38.55 -32.44 45.73
N GLU A 111 -37.96 -32.07 46.86
CA GLU A 111 -38.70 -31.50 48.00
C GLU A 111 -39.33 -30.15 47.65
N GLN A 112 -38.60 -29.28 46.94
CA GLN A 112 -39.15 -28.01 46.46
C GLN A 112 -40.35 -28.23 45.52
N GLN A 113 -40.29 -29.26 44.66
CA GLN A 113 -41.42 -29.63 43.80
C GLN A 113 -42.63 -30.13 44.60
N LYS A 114 -42.42 -30.88 45.68
CA LYS A 114 -43.50 -31.33 46.58
C LYS A 114 -44.14 -30.16 47.33
N MET A 115 -43.36 -29.15 47.72
CA MET A 115 -43.84 -27.98 48.45
C MET A 115 -44.50 -26.91 47.56
N ALA A 116 -44.33 -27.00 46.24
CA ALA A 116 -44.88 -26.02 45.32
C ALA A 116 -46.42 -26.07 45.33
N ARG A 117 -47.07 -24.96 45.74
CA ARG A 117 -48.52 -24.84 45.68
C ARG A 117 -48.99 -24.91 44.23
N MET A 118 -50.09 -25.62 43.99
CA MET A 118 -50.72 -25.65 42.66
C MET A 118 -51.08 -24.22 42.23
N GLN A 119 -50.86 -23.92 40.95
CA GLN A 119 -51.20 -22.60 40.40
C GLN A 119 -52.70 -22.32 40.58
N ARG A 120 -53.04 -21.09 40.98
CA ARG A 120 -54.44 -20.67 41.14
C ARG A 120 -55.15 -20.75 39.80
N GLY A 121 -56.27 -21.46 39.73
CA GLY A 121 -57.07 -21.64 38.51
C GLY A 121 -56.89 -22.98 37.80
N LEU A 122 -55.96 -23.85 38.23
CA LEU A 122 -55.95 -25.25 37.79
C LEU A 122 -56.97 -26.05 38.61
N THR A 123 -57.88 -26.75 37.94
CA THR A 123 -58.75 -27.72 38.63
C THR A 123 -57.92 -28.92 39.08
N PRO A 124 -58.31 -29.63 40.16
CA PRO A 124 -57.64 -30.86 40.58
C PRO A 124 -57.54 -31.87 39.44
N TYR A 125 -58.58 -31.96 38.61
CA TYR A 125 -58.62 -32.81 37.41
C TYR A 125 -57.59 -32.39 36.35
N GLN A 126 -57.43 -31.09 36.09
CA GLN A 126 -56.40 -30.60 35.16
C GLN A 126 -54.99 -30.79 35.71
N ALA A 127 -54.79 -30.67 37.02
CA ALA A 127 -53.51 -30.94 37.66
C ALA A 127 -53.17 -32.43 37.60
N GLU A 128 -54.15 -33.31 37.85
CA GLU A 128 -54.03 -34.76 37.64
C GLU A 128 -53.78 -35.11 36.18
N LEU A 129 -54.46 -34.47 35.22
CA LEU A 129 -54.22 -34.67 33.80
C LEU A 129 -52.82 -34.21 33.39
N PHE A 130 -52.32 -33.08 33.89
CA PHE A 130 -50.95 -32.62 33.65
C PHE A 130 -49.90 -33.53 34.30
N MET A 131 -50.20 -34.05 35.48
CA MET A 131 -49.39 -35.03 36.19
C MET A 131 -49.38 -36.35 35.42
N TRP A 132 -50.54 -36.81 34.95
CA TRP A 132 -50.73 -38.02 34.13
C TRP A 132 -50.09 -37.87 32.75
N GLU A 133 -50.19 -36.73 32.07
CA GLU A 133 -49.46 -36.44 30.84
C GLU A 133 -47.95 -36.44 31.10
N ARG A 134 -47.49 -35.86 32.22
CA ARG A 134 -46.10 -36.01 32.70
C ARG A 134 -45.74 -37.45 33.05
N GLN A 135 -46.69 -38.28 33.51
CA GLN A 135 -46.48 -39.66 33.96
C GLN A 135 -46.51 -40.66 32.80
N LEU A 136 -47.36 -40.45 31.79
CA LEU A 136 -47.41 -41.13 30.50
C LEU A 136 -46.18 -40.78 29.67
N LEU A 137 -45.81 -39.50 29.60
CA LEU A 137 -44.48 -39.11 29.13
C LEU A 137 -43.38 -39.62 30.05
N ARG A 138 -43.62 -40.12 31.27
CA ARG A 138 -42.56 -40.70 32.12
C ARG A 138 -42.18 -42.12 31.71
N TYR A 139 -43.11 -42.86 31.12
CA TYR A 139 -42.81 -44.13 30.46
C TYR A 139 -42.13 -43.94 29.08
N PHE A 140 -42.19 -42.73 28.48
CA PHE A 140 -41.60 -42.43 27.17
C PHE A 140 -40.45 -41.39 27.19
N ASN A 141 -40.31 -40.58 28.25
CA ASN A 141 -39.42 -39.42 28.42
C ASN A 141 -39.54 -38.76 29.84
N PRO A 142 -38.89 -39.30 30.89
CA PRO A 142 -39.13 -38.94 32.29
C PRO A 142 -38.83 -37.49 32.73
N CYS A 143 -38.25 -36.64 31.88
CA CYS A 143 -37.48 -35.50 32.37
C CYS A 143 -37.55 -34.23 31.50
N VAL A 144 -38.59 -33.95 30.72
CA VAL A 144 -38.52 -32.88 29.68
C VAL A 144 -38.23 -31.47 30.24
N VAL A 145 -38.83 -31.07 31.37
CA VAL A 145 -38.66 -29.71 31.94
C VAL A 145 -37.35 -29.57 32.72
N GLN A 146 -37.03 -30.51 33.61
CA GLN A 146 -35.73 -30.53 34.32
C GLN A 146 -34.55 -30.70 33.35
N MET A 147 -34.67 -31.55 32.33
CA MET A 147 -33.63 -31.69 31.30
C MET A 147 -33.53 -30.46 30.40
N ARG A 148 -34.56 -29.62 30.29
CA ARG A 148 -34.46 -28.35 29.57
C ARG A 148 -33.61 -27.36 30.35
N GLU A 149 -33.79 -27.26 31.67
CA GLU A 149 -32.94 -26.42 32.52
C GLU A 149 -31.50 -26.94 32.57
N ILE A 150 -31.30 -28.24 32.73
CA ILE A 150 -29.98 -28.88 32.71
C ILE A 150 -29.28 -28.64 31.37
N ARG A 151 -29.97 -28.81 30.23
CA ARG A 151 -29.42 -28.49 28.89
C ARG A 151 -29.03 -27.03 28.74
N LYS A 152 -29.82 -26.09 29.30
CA LYS A 152 -29.47 -24.66 29.30
C LYS A 152 -28.20 -24.40 30.11
N ILE A 153 -28.04 -25.05 31.26
CA ILE A 153 -26.84 -24.92 32.10
C ILE A 153 -25.60 -25.47 31.39
N TYR A 154 -25.68 -26.66 30.80
CA TYR A 154 -24.55 -27.22 30.03
C TYR A 154 -24.20 -26.36 28.83
N ARG A 155 -25.19 -25.84 28.10
CA ARG A 155 -24.95 -24.90 27.00
C ARG A 155 -24.24 -23.64 27.50
N ALA A 156 -24.64 -23.11 28.65
CA ALA A 156 -24.03 -21.95 29.26
C ALA A 156 -22.57 -22.21 29.66
N GLN A 157 -22.31 -23.32 30.36
CA GLN A 157 -20.96 -23.75 30.75
C GLN A 157 -20.06 -23.98 29.53
N TYR A 158 -20.58 -24.62 28.49
CA TYR A 158 -19.86 -24.80 27.24
C TYR A 158 -19.48 -23.47 26.58
N LEU A 159 -20.43 -22.53 26.48
CA LEU A 159 -20.17 -21.22 25.89
C LEU A 159 -19.16 -20.39 26.70
N GLN A 160 -19.17 -20.52 28.03
CA GLN A 160 -18.17 -19.88 28.89
C GLN A 160 -16.79 -20.47 28.65
N ARG A 161 -16.67 -21.80 28.66
CA ARG A 161 -15.38 -22.45 28.40
C ARG A 161 -14.86 -22.17 27.00
N LEU A 162 -15.75 -22.16 26.02
CA LEU A 162 -15.41 -21.82 24.64
C LEU A 162 -14.95 -20.37 24.52
N ALA A 163 -15.59 -19.42 25.25
CA ALA A 163 -15.14 -18.04 25.30
C ALA A 163 -13.71 -17.91 25.86
N GLU A 164 -13.42 -18.57 27.00
CA GLU A 164 -12.09 -18.59 27.62
C GLU A 164 -11.02 -19.07 26.63
N VAL A 165 -11.23 -20.24 26.02
CA VAL A 165 -10.29 -20.82 25.06
C VAL A 165 -10.10 -19.90 23.85
N THR A 166 -11.18 -19.34 23.30
CA THR A 166 -11.06 -18.40 22.16
C THR A 166 -10.32 -17.11 22.52
N GLU A 167 -10.44 -16.61 23.75
CA GLU A 167 -9.68 -15.45 24.20
C GLU A 167 -8.19 -15.76 24.35
N GLU A 168 -7.85 -16.93 24.90
CA GLU A 168 -6.46 -17.38 25.02
C GLU A 168 -5.80 -17.52 23.64
N GLU A 169 -6.48 -18.18 22.70
CA GLU A 169 -5.99 -18.33 21.32
C GLU A 169 -5.86 -16.99 20.61
N ARG A 170 -6.81 -16.07 20.83
CA ARG A 170 -6.76 -14.72 20.28
C ARG A 170 -5.59 -13.92 20.84
N ARG A 171 -5.28 -14.04 22.14
CA ARG A 171 -4.09 -13.42 22.75
C ARG A 171 -2.80 -13.94 22.12
N LYS A 172 -2.67 -15.26 21.99
CA LYS A 172 -1.52 -15.89 21.30
C LYS A 172 -1.37 -15.40 19.85
N GLN A 173 -2.47 -15.32 19.10
CA GLN A 173 -2.47 -14.78 17.74
C GLN A 173 -2.04 -13.31 17.69
N LEU A 174 -2.47 -12.50 18.65
CA LEU A 174 -2.07 -11.10 18.75
C LEU A 174 -0.59 -10.94 19.08
N GLU A 175 -0.07 -11.74 20.00
CA GLU A 175 1.35 -11.76 20.37
C GLU A 175 2.22 -12.14 19.17
N LEU A 176 1.90 -13.23 18.48
CA LEU A 176 2.60 -13.66 17.26
C LEU A 176 2.55 -12.57 16.19
N TYR A 177 1.40 -11.92 16.00
CA TYR A 177 1.28 -10.81 15.04
C TYR A 177 2.16 -9.61 15.40
N LEU A 178 2.26 -9.27 16.69
CA LEU A 178 3.11 -8.18 17.15
C LEU A 178 4.59 -8.53 16.97
N GLN A 179 4.99 -9.76 17.27
CA GLN A 179 6.34 -10.28 17.04
C GLN A 179 6.70 -10.23 15.55
N GLU A 180 5.86 -10.79 14.65
CA GLU A 180 6.06 -10.72 13.20
C GLU A 180 6.22 -9.27 12.71
N LYS A 181 5.42 -8.35 13.26
CA LYS A 181 5.47 -6.93 12.90
C LYS A 181 6.75 -6.26 13.39
N GLN A 182 7.24 -6.60 14.58
CA GLN A 182 8.50 -6.10 15.11
C GLN A 182 9.69 -6.64 14.31
N GLU A 183 9.74 -7.95 14.03
CA GLU A 183 10.78 -8.54 13.19
C GLU A 183 10.81 -7.91 11.80
N ARG A 184 9.64 -7.70 11.17
CA ARG A 184 9.57 -7.02 9.87
C ARG A 184 10.10 -5.58 9.92
N ARG A 185 10.01 -4.89 11.07
CA ARG A 185 10.61 -3.57 11.26
C ARG A 185 12.13 -3.69 11.40
N LEU A 186 12.61 -4.58 12.28
CA LEU A 186 14.04 -4.82 12.50
C LEU A 186 14.75 -5.21 11.20
N ARG A 187 14.20 -6.15 10.42
CA ARG A 187 14.76 -6.54 9.11
C ARG A 187 14.86 -5.37 8.14
N ARG A 188 13.92 -4.43 8.16
CA ARG A 188 13.99 -3.21 7.33
C ARG A 188 15.05 -2.24 7.83
N GLU A 189 15.16 -2.08 9.14
CA GLU A 189 16.18 -1.23 9.77
C GLU A 189 17.59 -1.77 9.49
N GLU A 190 17.79 -3.08 9.63
CA GLU A 190 19.04 -3.77 9.28
C GLU A 190 19.38 -3.61 7.79
N GLN A 191 18.41 -3.79 6.88
CA GLN A 191 18.62 -3.57 5.45
C GLN A 191 19.03 -2.12 5.16
N LEU A 192 18.38 -1.16 5.80
CA LEU A 192 18.74 0.24 5.65
C LEU A 192 20.15 0.52 6.20
N GLN A 193 20.50 -0.03 7.36
CA GLN A 193 21.83 0.10 7.95
C GLN A 193 22.91 -0.46 7.00
N ARG A 194 22.70 -1.66 6.44
CA ARG A 194 23.60 -2.24 5.42
C ARG A 194 23.79 -1.31 4.23
N ILE A 195 22.70 -0.74 3.71
CA ILE A 195 22.76 0.22 2.60
C ILE A 195 23.53 1.48 2.99
N TYR A 196 23.37 1.98 4.21
CA TYR A 196 24.12 3.15 4.70
C TYR A 196 25.61 2.84 4.86
N GLU A 197 25.96 1.69 5.39
CA GLU A 197 27.35 1.23 5.52
C GLU A 197 28.01 1.06 4.16
N ASP A 198 27.33 0.43 3.19
CA ASP A 198 27.83 0.28 1.82
C ASP A 198 28.04 1.64 1.15
N LYS A 199 27.13 2.59 1.35
CA LYS A 199 27.30 3.97 0.86
C LYS A 199 28.51 4.65 1.48
N LYS A 200 28.71 4.52 2.80
CA LYS A 200 29.89 5.05 3.50
C LYS A 200 31.17 4.43 2.96
N ARG A 201 31.24 3.10 2.82
CA ARG A 201 32.39 2.38 2.25
C ARG A 201 32.71 2.88 0.84
N ARG A 202 31.70 3.01 -0.03
CA ARG A 202 31.88 3.54 -1.40
C ARG A 202 32.37 4.98 -1.41
N ALA A 203 31.92 5.83 -0.48
CA ALA A 203 32.40 7.20 -0.36
C ALA A 203 33.87 7.24 0.05
N VAL A 204 34.25 6.48 1.08
CA VAL A 204 35.65 6.36 1.54
C VAL A 204 36.56 5.85 0.42
N LEU A 205 36.14 4.84 -0.33
CA LEU A 205 36.90 4.33 -1.48
C LEU A 205 37.07 5.38 -2.59
N LYS A 206 36.00 6.12 -2.91
CA LYS A 206 36.06 7.21 -3.88
C LYS A 206 37.00 8.34 -3.43
N ASP A 207 36.96 8.69 -2.15
CA ASP A 207 37.85 9.71 -1.57
C ASP A 207 39.30 9.21 -1.56
N ARG A 208 39.54 7.94 -1.20
CA ARG A 208 40.87 7.32 -1.27
C ARG A 208 41.43 7.36 -2.69
N ILE A 209 40.66 6.91 -3.70
CA ILE A 209 41.06 6.98 -5.11
C ILE A 209 41.31 8.43 -5.55
N ARG A 210 40.49 9.38 -5.09
CA ARG A 210 40.67 10.81 -5.38
C ARG A 210 41.96 11.35 -4.77
N ILE A 211 42.30 10.95 -3.54
CA ILE A 211 43.55 11.32 -2.88
C ILE A 211 44.73 10.69 -3.63
N GLU A 212 44.69 9.39 -3.90
CA GLU A 212 45.71 8.66 -4.65
C GLU A 212 45.94 9.24 -6.05
N LYS A 213 44.91 9.75 -6.74
CA LYS A 213 45.04 10.48 -8.01
C LYS A 213 45.66 11.88 -7.87
N LYS A 214 45.53 12.52 -6.71
CA LYS A 214 46.12 13.85 -6.43
C LYS A 214 47.58 13.75 -5.96
N VAL A 215 47.94 12.69 -5.24
CA VAL A 215 49.30 12.47 -4.69
C VAL A 215 50.41 12.46 -5.76
N PRO A 216 50.29 11.83 -6.96
CA PRO A 216 51.35 11.87 -7.98
C PRO A 216 51.57 13.27 -8.58
N ASN A 217 50.60 14.18 -8.45
CA ASN A 217 50.74 15.57 -8.90
C ASN A 217 51.35 16.49 -7.82
N VAL A 218 51.39 16.06 -6.55
CA VAL A 218 52.02 16.81 -5.46
C VAL A 218 53.49 16.45 -5.31
N SER A 219 53.90 15.23 -5.70
CA SER A 219 55.32 14.83 -5.71
C SER A 219 56.18 15.52 -6.79
N MET A 220 55.58 16.29 -7.71
CA MET A 220 56.31 17.20 -8.61
C MET A 220 56.14 18.69 -8.26
N SER A 221 55.28 19.03 -7.30
CA SER A 221 54.99 20.43 -6.92
C SER A 221 55.67 20.87 -5.63
N SER A 222 56.45 19.98 -4.97
CA SER A 222 57.18 20.31 -3.73
C SER A 222 58.54 20.96 -3.94
N ALA A 223 58.84 21.46 -5.14
CA ALA A 223 60.07 22.20 -5.43
C ALA A 223 60.00 23.69 -5.09
N TYR A 224 58.85 24.22 -4.66
CA TYR A 224 58.72 25.62 -4.27
C TYR A 224 58.12 25.72 -2.87
N ALA A 225 59.00 25.77 -1.89
CA ALA A 225 58.66 26.25 -0.55
C ALA A 225 58.43 27.75 -0.61
N PHE A 226 57.19 28.23 -0.39
CA PHE A 226 56.93 29.61 0.03
C PHE A 226 55.67 29.68 0.91
N ASP A 227 55.88 30.17 2.14
CA ASP A 227 54.94 30.68 3.16
C ASP A 227 53.73 29.83 3.61
N TRP A 228 54.01 28.89 4.51
CA TRP A 228 53.01 28.08 5.22
C TRP A 228 52.19 28.85 6.28
N VAL A 229 52.70 29.96 6.82
CA VAL A 229 52.05 30.64 7.97
C VAL A 229 50.81 31.45 7.55
N ALA A 230 50.81 32.07 6.37
CA ALA A 230 49.65 32.80 5.84
C ALA A 230 48.55 31.85 5.28
N LEU A 231 48.95 30.67 4.81
CA LEU A 231 48.04 29.66 4.27
C LEU A 231 47.27 28.92 5.37
N ILE A 232 47.90 28.66 6.52
CA ILE A 232 47.23 28.01 7.66
C ILE A 232 46.14 28.92 8.26
N SER A 233 46.36 30.24 8.34
CA SER A 233 45.35 31.19 8.85
C SER A 233 44.16 31.35 7.89
N ALA A 234 44.42 31.43 6.57
CA ALA A 234 43.39 31.52 5.54
C ALA A 234 42.56 30.22 5.41
N VAL A 235 43.19 29.05 5.51
CA VAL A 235 42.51 27.74 5.47
C VAL A 235 41.64 27.54 6.72
N CYS A 236 42.05 28.05 7.89
CA CYS A 236 41.26 27.93 9.13
C CYS A 236 39.97 28.78 9.07
N ILE A 237 40.03 29.97 8.46
CA ILE A 237 38.86 30.84 8.25
C ILE A 237 37.91 30.24 7.18
N CYS A 238 38.45 29.73 6.07
CA CYS A 238 37.66 29.07 5.03
C CYS A 238 37.03 27.75 5.49
N CYS A 239 37.74 26.90 6.25
CA CYS A 239 37.18 25.67 6.79
C CYS A 239 36.02 25.94 7.76
N ARG A 240 36.11 26.99 8.58
CA ARG A 240 35.02 27.38 9.51
C ARG A 240 33.79 27.92 8.78
N ALA A 241 33.97 28.61 7.65
CA ALA A 241 32.88 29.06 6.79
C ALA A 241 32.21 27.91 6.00
N ILE A 242 33.00 26.97 5.46
CA ILE A 242 32.49 25.81 4.71
C ILE A 242 31.76 24.82 5.63
N LEU A 243 32.24 24.62 6.87
CA LEU A 243 31.52 23.83 7.88
C LEU A 243 30.20 24.49 8.31
N ARG A 244 30.14 25.83 8.43
CA ARG A 244 28.87 26.54 8.71
C ARG A 244 27.88 26.48 7.54
N LEU A 245 28.34 26.56 6.30
CA LEU A 245 27.47 26.47 5.13
C LEU A 245 26.90 25.06 4.94
N SER A 246 27.72 24.01 5.13
CA SER A 246 27.27 22.62 4.97
C SER A 246 26.31 22.16 6.09
N VAL A 247 26.53 22.62 7.34
CA VAL A 247 25.63 22.35 8.47
C VAL A 247 24.28 23.06 8.31
N THR A 248 24.25 24.27 7.73
CA THR A 248 22.98 24.99 7.50
C THR A 248 22.20 24.44 6.30
N GLN A 249 22.87 23.98 5.24
CA GLN A 249 22.22 23.32 4.09
C GLN A 249 21.64 21.94 4.44
N SER A 250 22.34 21.16 5.28
CA SER A 250 21.85 19.86 5.78
C SER A 250 20.69 20.02 6.76
N LEU A 251 20.69 21.06 7.60
CA LEU A 251 19.55 21.38 8.48
C LEU A 251 18.31 21.89 7.72
N GLN A 252 18.50 22.63 6.62
CA GLN A 252 17.38 23.08 5.78
C GLN A 252 16.75 21.95 4.97
N THR A 253 17.52 20.97 4.52
CA THR A 253 17.01 19.80 3.77
C THR A 253 16.30 18.78 4.67
N ALA A 254 16.67 18.69 5.95
CA ALA A 254 16.00 17.83 6.94
C ALA A 254 14.58 18.31 7.33
N ARG A 255 14.27 19.60 7.17
CA ARG A 255 12.92 20.19 7.44
C ARG A 255 11.97 20.18 6.26
N VAL A 256 12.37 19.64 5.11
CA VAL A 256 11.54 19.62 3.91
C VAL A 256 10.50 18.50 4.03
N SER A 257 9.21 18.85 3.96
CA SER A 257 8.12 17.86 4.01
C SER A 257 8.32 16.77 2.96
N ARG A 258 7.95 15.52 3.28
CA ARG A 258 8.07 14.36 2.37
C ARG A 258 7.48 14.63 0.98
N ARG A 259 6.45 15.48 0.89
CA ARG A 259 5.86 15.94 -0.39
C ARG A 259 6.81 16.82 -1.21
N LYS A 260 7.51 17.75 -0.58
CA LYS A 260 8.46 18.64 -1.27
C LYS A 260 9.73 17.90 -1.69
N ILE A 261 10.17 16.87 -0.93
CA ILE A 261 11.22 15.93 -1.37
C ILE A 261 10.73 15.15 -2.61
N GLY A 262 9.50 14.66 -2.61
CA GLY A 262 8.90 13.99 -3.78
C GLY A 262 8.87 14.88 -5.02
N HIS A 263 8.48 16.15 -4.88
CA HIS A 263 8.49 17.12 -5.98
C HIS A 263 9.91 17.43 -6.48
N LEU A 264 10.90 17.54 -5.58
CA LEU A 264 12.30 17.76 -5.98
C LEU A 264 12.87 16.56 -6.73
N LEU A 265 12.56 15.34 -6.30
CA LEU A 265 12.97 14.12 -7.01
C LEU A 265 12.28 14.01 -8.38
N TRP A 266 11.01 14.44 -8.48
CA TRP A 266 10.28 14.47 -9.75
C TRP A 266 10.87 15.52 -10.71
N LEU A 267 11.19 16.72 -10.22
CA LEU A 267 11.85 17.76 -11.02
C LEU A 267 13.23 17.31 -11.49
N LYS A 268 14.00 16.65 -10.62
CA LYS A 268 15.30 16.07 -11.01
C LYS A 268 15.15 15.02 -12.10
N LYS A 269 14.15 14.12 -12.00
CA LYS A 269 13.87 13.14 -13.06
C LYS A 269 13.48 13.79 -14.39
N LEU A 270 12.74 14.90 -14.36
CA LEU A 270 12.42 15.64 -15.58
C LEU A 270 13.65 16.30 -16.19
N GLN A 271 14.53 16.85 -15.35
CA GLN A 271 15.78 17.43 -15.80
C GLN A 271 16.71 16.36 -16.39
N ASP A 272 16.85 15.21 -15.72
CA ASP A 272 17.63 14.07 -16.22
C ASP A 272 17.08 13.55 -17.57
N ALA A 273 15.75 13.59 -17.77
CA ALA A 273 15.11 13.22 -19.04
C ALA A 273 15.34 14.26 -20.14
N ALA A 274 15.30 15.56 -19.80
CA ALA A 274 15.61 16.65 -20.73
C ALA A 274 17.08 16.61 -21.17
N ASP A 275 18.01 16.44 -20.22
CA ASP A 275 19.44 16.30 -20.50
C ASP A 275 19.73 15.06 -21.36
N PHE A 276 18.94 13.99 -21.21
CA PHE A 276 19.05 12.80 -22.06
C PHE A 276 18.60 13.07 -23.50
N MET A 277 17.47 13.75 -23.70
CA MET A 277 17.01 14.15 -25.04
C MET A 277 18.03 15.05 -25.73
N GLN A 278 18.60 16.00 -24.99
CA GLN A 278 19.62 16.89 -25.49
C GLN A 278 20.90 16.12 -25.89
N ARG A 279 21.33 15.12 -25.11
CA ARG A 279 22.46 14.24 -25.48
C ARG A 279 22.17 13.38 -26.69
N GLN A 280 20.93 12.92 -26.89
CA GLN A 280 20.57 12.21 -28.12
C GLN A 280 20.61 13.13 -29.33
N GLU A 281 20.11 14.36 -29.22
CA GLU A 281 20.20 15.34 -30.31
C GLU A 281 21.66 15.71 -30.63
N GLU A 282 22.49 15.89 -29.60
CA GLU A 282 23.94 16.15 -29.76
C GLU A 282 24.66 14.94 -30.39
N GLY A 283 24.31 13.72 -29.99
CA GLY A 283 24.85 12.49 -30.59
C GLY A 283 24.46 12.30 -32.05
N LEU A 284 23.21 12.63 -32.41
CA LEU A 284 22.74 12.61 -33.80
C LEU A 284 23.41 13.68 -34.66
N ARG A 285 23.64 14.89 -34.09
CA ARG A 285 24.39 15.95 -34.77
C ARG A 285 25.87 15.60 -34.94
N ALA A 286 26.47 14.94 -33.95
CA ALA A 286 27.85 14.47 -34.04
C ALA A 286 28.01 13.38 -35.10
N ALA A 287 27.07 12.42 -35.17
CA ALA A 287 27.02 11.39 -36.20
C ALA A 287 26.81 11.97 -37.61
N ALA A 288 25.94 12.96 -37.76
CA ALA A 288 25.78 13.67 -39.03
C ALA A 288 27.09 14.39 -39.45
N ALA A 289 27.80 15.01 -38.50
CA ALA A 289 29.06 15.70 -38.77
C ALA A 289 30.25 14.77 -39.03
N THR A 290 30.23 13.52 -38.52
CA THR A 290 31.23 12.50 -38.87
C THR A 290 30.95 11.89 -40.23
N ALA A 291 29.68 11.61 -40.55
CA ALA A 291 29.28 11.19 -41.89
C ALA A 291 29.66 12.22 -42.97
N GLU A 292 29.47 13.51 -42.72
CA GLU A 292 29.90 14.59 -43.63
C GLU A 292 31.44 14.67 -43.81
N LYS A 293 32.23 14.20 -42.84
CA LYS A 293 33.71 14.18 -42.94
C LYS A 293 34.25 12.95 -43.65
N GLU A 294 33.58 11.81 -43.50
CA GLU A 294 33.96 10.54 -44.14
C GLU A 294 33.39 10.38 -45.56
N ALA A 295 32.48 11.27 -45.97
CA ALA A 295 31.89 11.43 -47.30
C ALA A 295 32.86 11.69 -48.48
N SER A 296 34.18 11.76 -48.24
CA SER A 296 35.17 12.01 -49.30
C SER A 296 35.58 10.78 -50.13
N GLY A 297 34.82 9.69 -50.11
CA GLY A 297 35.10 8.56 -51.03
C GLY A 297 34.30 7.27 -50.87
N VAL A 298 33.37 7.15 -49.92
CA VAL A 298 32.49 5.98 -49.75
C VAL A 298 31.06 6.47 -49.54
N GLU A 299 30.08 5.76 -50.12
CA GLU A 299 28.66 6.14 -50.13
C GLU A 299 28.18 6.59 -48.74
N GLU A 300 27.89 7.90 -48.62
CA GLU A 300 27.52 8.61 -47.39
C GLU A 300 26.38 7.91 -46.63
N GLU A 301 25.51 7.23 -47.37
CA GLU A 301 24.35 6.51 -46.88
C GLU A 301 24.72 5.26 -46.06
N GLU A 302 25.79 4.55 -46.44
CA GLU A 302 26.26 3.37 -45.68
C GLU A 302 26.93 3.75 -44.35
N VAL A 303 27.69 4.84 -44.35
CA VAL A 303 28.37 5.34 -43.14
C VAL A 303 27.33 5.85 -42.15
N LEU A 304 26.35 6.62 -42.62
CA LEU A 304 25.26 7.13 -41.80
C LEU A 304 24.38 5.99 -41.25
N ALA A 305 24.12 4.95 -42.04
CA ALA A 305 23.41 3.76 -41.57
C ALA A 305 24.17 2.99 -40.47
N ARG A 306 25.50 2.87 -40.60
CA ARG A 306 26.35 2.21 -39.59
C ARG A 306 26.41 3.01 -38.29
N GLU A 307 26.55 4.33 -38.37
CA GLU A 307 26.57 5.19 -37.18
C GLU A 307 25.20 5.25 -36.50
N MET A 308 24.11 5.34 -37.27
CA MET A 308 22.75 5.25 -36.74
C MET A 308 22.45 3.89 -36.10
N SER A 309 23.04 2.80 -36.60
CA SER A 309 22.96 1.48 -35.95
C SER A 309 23.69 1.48 -34.61
N ARG A 310 24.89 2.07 -34.52
CA ARG A 310 25.64 2.17 -33.26
C ARG A 310 24.89 2.98 -32.20
N VAL A 311 24.31 4.11 -32.57
CA VAL A 311 23.48 4.94 -31.67
C VAL A 311 22.24 4.19 -31.21
N LYS A 312 21.61 3.39 -32.09
CA LYS A 312 20.49 2.52 -31.72
C LYS A 312 20.92 1.42 -30.76
N ASP A 313 22.04 0.74 -31.02
CA ASP A 313 22.55 -0.34 -30.16
C ASP A 313 22.92 0.17 -28.77
N ASP A 314 23.53 1.35 -28.67
CA ASP A 314 23.82 2.00 -27.39
C ASP A 314 22.55 2.47 -26.66
N ALA A 315 21.53 2.93 -27.40
CA ALA A 315 20.22 3.21 -26.83
C ALA A 315 19.54 1.93 -26.31
N PHE A 316 19.61 0.83 -27.04
CA PHE A 316 19.07 -0.48 -26.64
C PHE A 316 19.79 -1.08 -25.43
N ARG A 317 21.12 -1.00 -25.37
CA ARG A 317 21.88 -1.44 -24.18
C ARG A 317 21.54 -0.65 -22.92
N GLN A 318 21.12 0.60 -23.08
CA GLN A 318 20.69 1.43 -21.96
C GLN A 318 19.21 1.25 -21.59
N ILE A 319 18.38 0.60 -22.42
CA ILE A 319 16.94 0.36 -22.13
C ILE A 319 16.72 -0.55 -20.91
N ASP A 320 17.56 -1.57 -20.71
CA ASP A 320 17.43 -2.49 -19.57
C ASP A 320 17.74 -1.82 -18.21
N THR A 321 18.59 -0.79 -18.21
CA THR A 321 18.83 0.05 -17.02
C THR A 321 17.69 1.06 -16.76
N ARG A 322 16.71 1.15 -17.67
CA ARG A 322 15.64 2.16 -17.69
C ARG A 322 14.24 1.59 -17.57
N HIS A 323 14.06 0.27 -17.72
CA HIS A 323 12.80 -0.39 -17.40
C HIS A 323 12.59 -0.38 -15.88
N ILE A 324 12.06 0.73 -15.39
CA ILE A 324 11.37 0.71 -14.11
C ILE A 324 10.10 -0.10 -14.35
N SER A 325 10.15 -1.37 -13.96
CA SER A 325 8.98 -2.21 -13.97
C SER A 325 7.86 -1.47 -13.20
N VAL A 326 6.62 -1.52 -13.67
CA VAL A 326 5.47 -0.98 -12.91
C VAL A 326 5.49 -1.49 -11.45
N PRO A 327 5.91 -2.74 -11.16
CA PRO A 327 6.22 -3.21 -9.81
C PRO A 327 7.25 -2.36 -9.04
N ASP A 328 8.38 -1.97 -9.64
CA ASP A 328 9.40 -1.14 -8.98
C ASP A 328 8.90 0.28 -8.67
N LEU A 329 8.08 0.88 -9.54
CA LEU A 329 7.41 2.16 -9.26
C LEU A 329 6.44 2.03 -8.09
N LEU A 330 5.66 0.95 -8.06
CA LEU A 330 4.72 0.65 -6.98
C LEU A 330 5.42 0.31 -5.66
N ALA A 331 6.63 -0.26 -5.73
CA ALA A 331 7.45 -0.62 -4.56
C ALA A 331 8.08 0.63 -3.95
N GLN A 332 8.59 1.54 -4.79
CA GLN A 332 9.14 2.84 -4.37
C GLN A 332 8.06 3.80 -3.82
N LEU A 333 6.81 3.67 -4.28
CA LEU A 333 5.65 4.39 -3.72
C LEU A 333 5.03 3.71 -2.49
N GLY A 334 5.58 2.56 -2.05
CA GLY A 334 5.18 1.87 -0.82
C GLY A 334 3.89 1.04 -0.91
N THR A 335 3.46 0.64 -2.12
CA THR A 335 2.18 -0.06 -2.35
C THR A 335 2.28 -1.59 -2.51
N GLU A 336 3.49 -2.16 -2.63
CA GLU A 336 3.70 -3.56 -3.01
C GLU A 336 3.79 -4.59 -1.87
N THR A 337 3.67 -4.21 -0.59
CA THR A 337 3.78 -5.18 0.52
C THR A 337 2.60 -6.17 0.63
N ILE A 338 1.72 -6.26 -0.36
CA ILE A 338 0.49 -7.06 -0.31
C ILE A 338 0.59 -8.37 -1.12
N LYS A 339 1.56 -8.56 -2.02
CA LYS A 339 1.52 -9.70 -2.97
C LYS A 339 2.56 -10.82 -2.85
N LYS A 340 3.59 -10.73 -1.98
CA LYS A 340 4.73 -11.68 -2.02
C LYS A 340 4.81 -12.77 -0.93
N GLU A 341 3.71 -13.07 -0.21
CA GLU A 341 3.64 -14.27 0.64
C GLU A 341 2.55 -15.23 0.14
N ARG A 342 2.80 -15.87 -1.00
CA ARG A 342 2.17 -17.14 -1.39
C ARG A 342 3.20 -17.97 -2.17
N GLN A 343 3.96 -18.79 -1.46
CA GLN A 343 4.45 -20.05 -2.04
C GLN A 343 3.38 -21.12 -1.80
N PRO A 344 3.19 -22.06 -2.74
CA PRO A 344 2.32 -23.22 -2.54
C PRO A 344 3.02 -24.20 -1.60
N VAL A 345 2.32 -24.59 -0.52
CA VAL A 345 2.70 -25.77 0.28
C VAL A 345 2.11 -26.98 -0.45
N SER A 346 3.00 -27.89 -0.86
CA SER A 346 2.65 -29.19 -1.45
C SER A 346 1.85 -30.05 -0.48
N PRO A 347 0.98 -30.95 -0.97
CA PRO A 347 0.17 -31.81 -0.11
C PRO A 347 1.00 -33.00 0.40
N LEU A 348 1.06 -33.14 1.72
CA LEU A 348 1.17 -34.42 2.44
C LEU A 348 0.28 -34.36 3.68
#